data_AF-A0AB39MDV4-F1
#
_entry.id   AF-A0AB39MDV4-F1
#
_cell.length_a   1.000
_cell.length_b   1.000
_cell.length_c   1.000
_cell.angle_alpha   90.00
_cell.angle_beta   90.00
_cell.angle_gamma   90.00
#
_symmetry.space_group_name_H-M   'P 1'
#
loop_
_entity.id
_entity.type
_entity.pdbx_description
1 polymer ?
#
loop_
_entity_poly.entity_id
_entity_poly.type
_entity_poly.pdbx_seq_one_letter_code
_entity_poly.pdbx_strand_id
1 'polypeptide(L)'
;MANPNKIKGTQWESDVRDYLNSALGLVDEYGKFLDPFDAHNVRRPAQEGSADVGDVHAVPFVLECKNVKRVSVPTFLRQAEVEARHAGFPYGVAVVKVARLNVRRGKVHFSIRTWTRVRLALGLSSRAFADRYAFAASLRGLDSGKWYMTTELEDFRLLLADVRALRNAR
;
A
#
# COMPACT_ATOMS: atom_id res chain seq x y z
N MET A 1 13.90 16.23 21.65
CA MET A 1 12.58 15.57 21.76
C MET A 1 12.09 15.20 20.37
N ALA A 2 11.70 13.95 20.13
CA ALA A 2 11.14 13.54 18.84
C ALA A 2 9.77 14.21 18.63
N ASN A 3 9.54 14.78 17.44
CA ASN A 3 8.27 15.43 17.09
C ASN A 3 7.11 14.42 17.22
N PRO A 4 6.06 14.69 18.01
CA PRO A 4 4.93 13.78 18.19
C PRO A 4 4.25 13.32 16.89
N ASN A 5 4.24 14.17 15.87
CA ASN A 5 3.69 13.80 14.56
C ASN A 5 4.57 12.79 13.83
N LYS A 6 5.90 12.90 13.98
CA LYS A 6 6.85 11.91 13.43
C LYS A 6 6.65 10.55 14.09
N ILE A 7 6.47 10.51 15.42
CA ILE A 7 6.19 9.27 16.16
C ILE A 7 4.92 8.59 15.63
N LYS A 8 3.83 9.35 15.46
CA LYS A 8 2.56 8.82 14.95
C LYS A 8 2.65 8.32 13.51
N GLY A 9 3.50 8.92 12.67
CA GLY A 9 3.80 8.46 11.32
C GLY A 9 4.56 7.14 11.35
N THR A 10 5.68 7.11 12.07
CA THR A 10 6.52 5.90 12.22
C THR A 10 5.77 4.72 12.81
N GLN A 11 4.89 4.96 13.79
CA GLN A 11 4.01 3.93 14.33
C GLN A 11 3.06 3.41 13.25
N TRP A 12 2.45 4.29 12.44
CA TRP A 12 1.54 3.87 11.38
C TRP A 12 2.23 3.01 10.31
N GLU A 13 3.44 3.39 9.90
CA GLU A 13 4.25 2.60 8.97
C GLU A 13 4.56 1.20 9.54
N SER A 14 4.90 1.13 10.83
CA SER A 14 5.20 -0.13 11.52
C SER A 14 3.95 -1.00 11.65
N ASP A 15 2.82 -0.41 12.04
CA ASP A 15 1.53 -1.11 12.13
C ASP A 15 1.14 -1.74 10.78
N VAL A 16 1.30 -1.01 9.67
CA VAL A 16 0.99 -1.50 8.32
C VAL A 16 1.92 -2.66 7.94
N ARG A 17 3.23 -2.51 8.16
CA ARG A 17 4.22 -3.57 7.91
C ARG A 17 3.88 -4.84 8.68
N ASP A 18 3.64 -4.71 9.99
CA ASP A 18 3.43 -5.83 10.90
C ASP A 18 2.11 -6.54 10.58
N TYR A 19 1.06 -5.77 10.32
CA TYR A 19 -0.21 -6.32 9.89
C TYR A 19 -0.08 -7.13 8.60
N LEU A 20 0.57 -6.58 7.56
CA LEU A 20 0.69 -7.27 6.28
C LEU A 20 1.54 -8.53 6.40
N ASN A 21 2.67 -8.49 7.12
CA ASN A 21 3.49 -9.68 7.36
C ASN A 21 2.71 -10.78 8.08
N SER A 22 2.01 -10.42 9.16
CA SER A 22 1.19 -11.38 9.92
C SER A 22 0.06 -11.95 9.06
N ALA A 23 -0.69 -11.09 8.36
CA ALA A 23 -1.86 -11.51 7.59
C ALA A 23 -1.52 -12.26 6.28
N LEU A 24 -0.28 -12.18 5.83
CA LEU A 24 0.27 -12.96 4.70
C LEU A 24 1.01 -14.22 5.16
N GLY A 25 1.09 -14.47 6.48
CA GLY A 25 1.78 -15.64 7.02
C GLY A 25 3.30 -15.62 6.81
N LEU A 26 3.91 -14.43 6.79
CA LEU A 26 5.35 -14.25 6.58
C LEU A 26 6.15 -14.25 7.89
N VAL A 27 5.45 -14.23 9.03
CA VAL A 27 6.02 -14.20 10.37
C VAL A 27 5.36 -15.25 11.27
N ASP A 28 6.05 -15.63 12.33
CA ASP A 28 5.51 -16.46 13.41
C ASP A 28 4.58 -15.67 14.35
N GLU A 29 4.10 -16.34 15.42
CA GLU A 29 3.23 -15.75 16.44
C GLU A 29 3.86 -14.58 17.23
N TYR A 30 5.18 -14.44 17.18
CA TYR A 30 5.94 -13.36 17.84
C TYR A 30 6.34 -12.25 16.87
N GLY A 31 5.95 -12.35 15.59
CA GLY A 31 6.27 -11.36 14.56
C GLY A 31 7.68 -11.51 13.96
N LYS A 32 8.37 -12.64 14.19
CA LYS A 32 9.66 -12.93 13.57
C LYS A 32 9.45 -13.54 12.20
N PHE A 33 10.21 -13.09 11.20
CA PHE A 33 10.13 -13.64 9.84
C PHE A 33 10.39 -15.15 9.83
N LEU A 34 9.52 -15.88 9.13
CA LEU A 34 9.69 -17.32 8.91
C LEU A 34 10.91 -17.59 8.03
N ASP A 35 11.07 -16.79 6.96
CA ASP A 35 12.28 -16.73 6.15
C ASP A 35 12.77 -15.26 6.07
N PRO A 36 13.86 -14.91 6.78
CA PRO A 36 14.45 -13.57 6.72
C PRO A 36 15.00 -13.16 5.36
N PHE A 37 15.15 -14.07 4.39
CA PHE A 37 15.66 -13.78 3.05
C PHE A 37 14.56 -13.75 1.98
N ASP A 38 13.31 -14.06 2.35
CA ASP A 38 12.19 -13.96 1.40
C ASP A 38 12.02 -12.50 0.93
N ALA A 39 12.09 -12.31 -0.38
CA ALA A 39 11.88 -11.03 -1.05
C ALA A 39 10.45 -10.49 -0.87
N HIS A 40 9.51 -11.35 -0.46
CA HIS A 40 8.12 -10.99 -0.20
C HIS A 40 7.89 -10.43 1.21
N ASN A 41 8.88 -10.49 2.10
CA ASN A 41 8.80 -9.83 3.40
C ASN A 41 8.43 -8.36 3.23
N VAL A 42 7.40 -7.91 3.95
CA VAL A 42 7.03 -6.49 3.96
C VAL A 42 7.99 -5.75 4.87
N ARG A 43 8.70 -4.75 4.34
CA ARG A 43 9.80 -4.08 5.04
C ARG A 43 9.67 -2.58 4.98
N ARG A 44 10.17 -1.90 6.02
CA ARG A 44 10.46 -0.48 5.96
C ARG A 44 11.91 -0.35 5.46
N PRO A 45 12.16 0.25 4.29
CA PRO A 45 13.53 0.43 3.81
C PRO A 45 14.29 1.36 4.76
N ALA A 46 15.57 1.10 4.96
CA ALA A 46 16.45 2.12 5.50
C ALA A 46 16.60 3.22 4.44
N GLN A 47 16.41 4.48 4.81
CA GLN A 47 16.67 5.58 3.88
C GLN A 47 18.18 5.73 3.70
N GLU A 48 18.70 5.15 2.62
CA GLU A 48 20.09 5.28 2.19
C GLU A 48 20.13 6.05 0.86
N GLY A 49 20.84 7.19 0.84
CA GLY A 49 20.95 8.06 -0.34
C GLY A 49 20.02 9.28 -0.31
N SER A 50 20.01 10.03 -1.41
CA SER A 50 19.25 11.29 -1.54
C SER A 50 17.82 11.13 -2.07
N ALA A 51 17.46 9.94 -2.54
CA ALA A 51 16.16 9.67 -3.15
C ALA A 51 15.25 8.93 -2.17
N ASP A 52 14.04 9.44 -1.96
CA ASP A 52 13.02 8.74 -1.20
C ASP A 52 12.51 7.53 -1.99
N VAL A 53 12.53 6.36 -1.34
CA VAL A 53 12.09 5.06 -1.88
C VAL A 53 10.78 4.58 -1.25
N GLY A 54 10.12 5.44 -0.48
CA GLY A 54 8.81 5.22 0.14
C GLY A 54 8.88 4.56 1.51
N ASP A 55 7.76 4.60 2.22
CA ASP A 55 7.71 4.22 3.64
C ASP A 55 7.74 2.70 3.89
N VAL A 56 7.01 1.93 3.08
CA VAL A 56 6.91 0.47 3.21
C VAL A 56 6.99 -0.21 1.84
N HIS A 57 7.84 -1.22 1.74
CA HIS A 57 7.99 -2.08 0.56
C HIS A 57 7.19 -3.36 0.78
N ALA A 58 6.16 -3.57 -0.05
CA ALA A 58 5.38 -4.80 -0.09
C ALA A 58 5.33 -5.28 -1.55
N VAL A 59 6.42 -5.91 -2.01
CA VAL A 59 6.64 -6.29 -3.41
C VAL A 59 5.36 -6.88 -4.03
N PRO A 60 4.84 -6.37 -5.16
CA PRO A 60 5.46 -5.39 -6.06
C PRO A 60 5.04 -3.92 -5.84
N PHE A 61 4.55 -3.57 -4.64
CA PHE A 61 4.07 -2.24 -4.30
C PHE A 61 5.04 -1.50 -3.36
N VAL A 62 5.18 -0.19 -3.57
CA VAL A 62 5.65 0.76 -2.56
C VAL A 62 4.42 1.45 -1.97
N LEU A 63 4.39 1.51 -0.65
CA LEU A 63 3.28 2.02 0.15
C LEU A 63 3.74 3.33 0.81
N GLU A 64 3.05 4.41 0.47
CA GLU A 64 3.24 5.71 1.11
C GLU A 64 2.22 5.88 2.24
N CYS A 65 2.68 5.80 3.49
CA CYS A 65 1.87 5.68 4.69
C CYS A 65 1.60 7.06 5.32
N LYS A 66 0.34 7.50 5.30
CA LYS A 66 -0.05 8.82 5.86
C LYS A 66 -0.98 8.71 7.06
N ASN A 67 -0.54 9.27 8.18
CA ASN A 67 -1.37 9.51 9.37
C ASN A 67 -1.56 11.01 9.59
N VAL A 68 -2.55 11.59 8.90
CA VAL A 68 -2.75 13.05 8.83
C VAL A 68 -4.19 13.44 9.09
N LYS A 69 -4.41 14.64 9.66
CA LYS A 69 -5.75 15.18 9.90
C LYS A 69 -6.45 15.64 8.61
N ARG A 70 -5.69 16.20 7.67
CA ARG A 70 -6.20 16.69 6.37
C ARG A 70 -5.68 15.78 5.27
N VAL A 71 -6.58 15.01 4.66
CA VAL A 71 -6.22 14.03 3.64
C VAL A 71 -6.10 14.70 2.26
N SER A 72 -4.97 14.48 1.58
CA SER A 72 -4.74 14.91 0.20
C SER A 72 -4.31 13.73 -0.67
N VAL A 73 -5.25 12.83 -0.97
CA VAL A 73 -4.97 11.58 -1.71
C VAL A 73 -4.23 11.83 -3.03
N PRO A 74 -4.60 12.80 -3.89
CA PRO A 74 -3.87 13.00 -5.15
C PRO A 74 -2.42 13.44 -4.96
N THR A 75 -2.08 14.11 -3.86
CA THR A 75 -0.68 14.44 -3.56
C THR A 75 0.07 13.18 -3.10
N PHE A 76 -0.54 12.39 -2.23
CA PHE A 76 0.08 11.16 -1.71
C PHE A 76 0.31 10.12 -2.80
N LEU A 77 -0.63 9.98 -3.75
CA LEU A 77 -0.46 9.08 -4.90
C LEU A 77 0.69 9.51 -5.81
N ARG A 78 0.83 10.80 -6.10
CA ARG A 78 1.96 11.30 -6.91
C ARG A 78 3.30 11.02 -6.25
N GLN A 79 3.37 11.20 -4.93
CA GLN A 79 4.55 10.88 -4.14
C GLN A 79 4.86 9.37 -4.21
N ALA A 80 3.88 8.52 -3.91
CA ALA A 80 4.04 7.06 -3.97
C ALA A 80 4.49 6.55 -5.35
N GLU A 81 3.99 7.13 -6.45
CA GLU A 81 4.38 6.77 -7.81
C GLU A 81 5.83 7.19 -8.15
N VAL A 82 6.31 8.29 -7.58
CA VAL A 82 7.71 8.72 -7.71
C VAL A 82 8.62 7.77 -6.93
N GLU A 83 8.29 7.51 -5.67
CA GLU A 83 9.06 6.62 -4.79
C GLU A 83 9.09 5.18 -5.29
N ALA A 84 7.98 4.66 -5.81
CA ALA A 84 7.96 3.35 -6.46
C ALA A 84 8.98 3.27 -7.60
N ARG A 85 9.10 4.33 -8.42
CA ARG A 85 10.10 4.37 -9.50
C ARG A 85 11.53 4.41 -8.94
N HIS A 86 11.79 5.19 -7.90
CA HIS A 86 13.10 5.23 -7.26
C HIS A 86 13.47 3.87 -6.64
N ALA A 87 12.51 3.17 -6.04
CA ALA A 87 12.68 1.83 -5.49
C ALA A 87 12.77 0.73 -6.56
N GLY A 88 12.53 1.03 -7.84
CA GLY A 88 12.50 0.04 -8.92
C GLY A 88 11.23 -0.82 -8.96
N PHE A 89 10.16 -0.40 -8.28
CA PHE A 89 8.92 -1.15 -8.16
C PHE A 89 7.88 -0.65 -9.17
N PRO A 90 7.03 -1.54 -9.72
CA PRO A 90 6.08 -1.15 -10.75
C PRO A 90 4.92 -0.31 -10.25
N TYR A 91 4.60 -0.35 -8.95
CA TYR A 91 3.38 0.23 -8.39
C TYR A 91 3.66 1.03 -7.11
N GLY A 92 3.13 2.25 -7.07
CA GLY A 92 3.04 3.08 -5.86
C GLY A 92 1.57 3.24 -5.45
N VAL A 93 1.28 3.10 -4.16
CA VAL A 93 -0.04 3.29 -3.55
C VAL A 93 0.08 4.09 -2.26
N ALA A 94 -0.98 4.81 -1.89
CA ALA A 94 -1.02 5.55 -0.63
C ALA A 94 -1.88 4.83 0.40
N VAL A 95 -1.38 4.66 1.63
CA VAL A 95 -2.06 3.99 2.74
C VAL A 95 -2.37 4.99 3.85
N VAL A 96 -3.63 5.40 3.94
CA VAL A 96 -4.07 6.47 4.85
C VAL A 96 -4.74 5.88 6.09
N LYS A 97 -4.27 6.31 7.27
CA LYS A 97 -4.88 5.96 8.56
C LYS A 97 -6.30 6.55 8.65
N VAL A 98 -7.27 5.72 9.01
CA VAL A 98 -8.57 6.20 9.49
C VAL A 98 -8.51 6.33 11.01
N ALA A 99 -8.76 7.53 11.53
CA ALA A 99 -8.66 7.82 12.97
C ALA A 99 -9.54 6.88 13.79
N ARG A 100 -9.01 6.39 14.93
CA ARG A 100 -9.69 5.49 15.89
C ARG A 100 -10.08 4.10 15.38
N LEU A 101 -9.83 3.78 14.10
CA LEU A 101 -10.08 2.44 13.58
C LEU A 101 -8.85 1.53 13.68
N ASN A 102 -9.04 0.22 13.54
CA ASN A 102 -7.96 -0.75 13.45
C ASN A 102 -7.10 -0.54 12.17
N VAL A 103 -5.85 -0.99 12.16
CA VAL A 103 -4.93 -0.93 10.99
C VAL A 103 -5.53 -1.56 9.73
N ARG A 104 -6.28 -2.66 9.87
CA ARG A 104 -7.01 -3.36 8.79
C ARG A 104 -7.94 -2.44 8.00
N ARG A 105 -8.50 -1.42 8.66
CA ARG A 105 -9.44 -0.45 8.08
C ARG A 105 -8.73 0.76 7.44
N GLY A 106 -7.40 0.76 7.40
CA GLY A 106 -6.63 1.76 6.66
C GLY A 106 -7.07 1.79 5.20
N LYS A 107 -7.13 2.99 4.60
CA LYS A 107 -7.57 3.14 3.21
C LYS A 107 -6.36 3.09 2.29
N VAL A 108 -6.39 2.15 1.35
CA VAL A 108 -5.38 2.01 0.31
C VAL A 108 -5.91 2.65 -0.96
N HIS A 109 -5.22 3.68 -1.44
CA HIS A 109 -5.60 4.43 -2.61
C HIS A 109 -4.69 4.07 -3.79
N PHE A 110 -5.32 3.96 -4.96
CA PHE A 110 -4.68 3.67 -6.23
C PHE A 110 -5.00 4.80 -7.21
N SER A 111 -4.01 5.23 -7.99
CA SER A 111 -4.32 5.98 -9.21
C SER A 111 -5.08 5.09 -10.18
N ILE A 112 -5.89 5.69 -11.07
CA ILE A 112 -6.59 4.94 -12.12
C ILE A 112 -5.60 4.14 -12.99
N ARG A 113 -4.39 4.68 -13.20
CA ARG A 113 -3.31 4.00 -13.94
C ARG A 113 -2.83 2.75 -13.21
N THR A 114 -2.47 2.86 -11.94
CA THR A 114 -2.00 1.70 -11.15
C THR A 114 -3.11 0.66 -11.04
N TRP A 115 -4.34 1.08 -10.73
CA TRP A 115 -5.50 0.20 -10.65
C TRP A 115 -5.72 -0.57 -11.96
N THR A 116 -5.67 0.12 -13.11
CA THR A 116 -5.83 -0.48 -14.44
C THR A 116 -4.71 -1.47 -14.75
N ARG A 117 -3.45 -1.13 -14.46
CA ARG A 117 -2.31 -2.02 -14.70
C ARG A 117 -2.41 -3.31 -13.88
N VAL A 118 -2.77 -3.20 -12.61
CA VAL A 118 -2.89 -4.36 -11.72
C VAL A 118 -4.02 -5.28 -12.15
N ARG A 119 -5.22 -4.76 -12.44
CA ARG A 119 -6.33 -5.60 -12.91
C ARG A 119 -6.02 -6.31 -14.23
N LEU A 120 -5.32 -5.63 -15.15
CA LEU A 120 -4.95 -6.20 -16.44
C LEU A 120 -3.89 -7.30 -16.26
N ALA A 121 -2.93 -7.10 -15.35
CA ALA A 121 -1.96 -8.14 -15.00
C ALA A 121 -2.67 -9.42 -14.51
N LEU A 122 -3.71 -9.26 -13.67
CA LEU A 122 -4.52 -10.36 -13.16
C LEU A 122 -5.57 -10.90 -14.15
N GLY A 123 -5.68 -10.35 -15.36
CA GLY A 123 -6.66 -10.77 -16.35
C GLY A 123 -8.12 -10.48 -15.97
N LEU A 124 -8.35 -9.52 -15.07
CA LEU A 124 -9.69 -9.20 -14.55
C LEU A 124 -10.33 -8.01 -15.27
N SER A 125 -11.64 -8.12 -15.52
CA SER A 125 -12.46 -6.99 -15.94
C SER A 125 -12.52 -5.93 -14.84
N SER A 126 -12.85 -4.70 -15.22
CA SER A 126 -12.98 -3.59 -14.26
C SER A 126 -13.95 -3.91 -13.11
N ARG A 127 -15.10 -4.51 -13.43
CA ARG A 127 -16.12 -4.89 -12.45
C ARG A 127 -15.64 -6.03 -11.55
N ALA A 128 -15.13 -7.12 -12.13
CA ALA A 128 -14.65 -8.26 -11.34
C ALA A 128 -13.51 -7.87 -10.39
N PHE A 129 -12.59 -7.00 -10.84
CA PHE A 129 -11.53 -6.49 -9.98
C PHE A 129 -12.05 -5.58 -8.87
N ALA A 130 -13.03 -4.73 -9.16
CA ALA A 130 -13.63 -3.86 -8.15
C ALA A 130 -14.38 -4.68 -7.08
N ASP A 131 -15.18 -5.65 -7.50
CA ASP A 131 -15.99 -6.47 -6.60
C ASP A 131 -15.11 -7.40 -5.74
N ARG A 132 -14.11 -8.07 -6.33
CA ARG A 132 -13.22 -9.01 -5.62
C ARG A 132 -12.40 -8.34 -4.52
N TYR A 133 -11.94 -7.11 -4.74
CA TYR A 133 -11.08 -6.39 -3.81
C TYR A 133 -11.74 -5.12 -3.25
N ALA A 134 -13.08 -5.10 -3.23
CA ALA A 134 -13.90 -4.04 -2.63
C ALA A 134 -13.49 -2.61 -2.99
N PHE A 135 -13.13 -2.36 -4.25
CA PHE A 135 -12.76 -1.01 -4.68
C PHE A 135 -13.97 -0.11 -4.89
N ALA A 136 -13.87 1.11 -4.38
CA ALA A 136 -14.78 2.20 -4.70
C ALA A 136 -14.03 3.37 -5.37
N ALA A 137 -14.69 4.02 -6.32
CA ALA A 137 -14.17 5.24 -6.95
C ALA A 137 -14.37 6.46 -6.04
N SER A 138 -13.44 7.41 -6.08
CA SER A 138 -13.55 8.66 -5.34
C SER A 138 -14.65 9.56 -5.90
N LEU A 139 -15.70 9.84 -5.12
CA LEU A 139 -16.74 10.79 -5.55
C LEU A 139 -16.20 12.22 -5.72
N ARG A 140 -15.15 12.61 -4.97
CA ARG A 140 -14.42 13.88 -5.15
C ARG A 140 -13.85 14.06 -6.57
N GLY A 141 -13.72 12.98 -7.33
CA GLY A 141 -13.35 13.04 -8.74
C GLY A 141 -14.35 13.85 -9.57
N LEU A 142 -15.63 13.89 -9.19
CA LEU A 142 -16.67 14.70 -9.83
C LEU A 142 -16.36 16.20 -9.76
N ASP A 143 -15.89 16.67 -8.60
CA ASP A 143 -15.64 18.10 -8.38
C ASP A 143 -14.24 18.54 -8.86
N SER A 144 -13.29 17.61 -8.87
CA SER A 144 -11.86 17.95 -9.06
C SER A 144 -11.24 17.38 -10.32
N GLY A 145 -11.94 16.50 -11.05
CA GLY A 145 -11.40 15.71 -12.16
C GLY A 145 -10.33 14.69 -11.75
N LYS A 146 -9.96 14.63 -10.46
CA LYS A 146 -8.89 13.77 -9.94
C LYS A 146 -9.47 12.49 -9.39
N TRP A 147 -9.59 11.49 -10.25
CA TRP A 147 -10.10 10.17 -9.90
C TRP A 147 -9.03 9.26 -9.31
N TYR A 148 -9.42 8.50 -8.29
CA TYR A 148 -8.64 7.42 -7.72
C TYR A 148 -9.56 6.32 -7.20
N MET A 149 -9.03 5.10 -7.09
CA MET A 149 -9.75 3.95 -6.54
C MET A 149 -9.29 3.73 -5.10
N THR A 150 -10.20 3.32 -4.23
CA THR A 150 -9.91 3.08 -2.81
C THR A 150 -10.41 1.72 -2.41
N THR A 151 -9.60 0.99 -1.65
CA THR A 151 -9.98 -0.23 -0.93
C THR A 151 -9.49 -0.15 0.52
N GLU A 152 -9.77 -1.17 1.33
CA GLU A 152 -9.20 -1.30 2.67
C GLU A 152 -7.91 -2.12 2.68
N LEU A 153 -7.10 -1.95 3.73
CA LEU A 153 -5.85 -2.69 3.87
C LEU A 153 -6.10 -4.21 3.98
N GLU A 154 -7.25 -4.60 4.55
CA GLU A 154 -7.72 -5.99 4.61
C GLU A 154 -8.02 -6.59 3.23
N ASP A 155 -8.59 -5.84 2.30
CA ASP A 155 -8.81 -6.32 0.94
C ASP A 155 -7.53 -6.23 0.10
N PHE A 156 -6.71 -5.21 0.37
CA PHE A 156 -5.40 -5.06 -0.26
C PHE A 156 -4.46 -6.24 0.03
N ARG A 157 -4.50 -6.84 1.24
CA ARG A 157 -3.68 -8.04 1.50
C ARG A 157 -4.05 -9.21 0.59
N LEU A 158 -5.33 -9.39 0.27
CA LEU A 158 -5.79 -10.43 -0.65
C LEU A 158 -5.28 -10.15 -2.06
N LEU A 159 -5.41 -8.90 -2.51
CA LEU A 159 -4.85 -8.44 -3.78
C LEU A 159 -3.35 -8.68 -3.87
N LEU A 160 -2.61 -8.34 -2.82
CA LEU A 160 -1.16 -8.50 -2.76
C LEU A 160 -0.76 -9.98 -2.89
N ALA A 161 -1.46 -10.87 -2.19
CA ALA A 161 -1.24 -12.32 -2.30
C ALA A 161 -1.49 -12.81 -3.74
N ASP A 162 -2.61 -12.43 -4.35
CA ASP A 162 -2.99 -12.84 -5.71
C ASP A 162 -1.99 -12.33 -6.76
N VAL A 163 -1.51 -11.08 -6.62
CA VAL A 163 -0.51 -10.50 -7.51
C VAL A 163 0.84 -11.22 -7.39
N ARG A 164 1.24 -11.63 -6.17
CA ARG A 164 2.47 -12.41 -5.95
C ARG A 164 2.36 -13.82 -6.53
N ALA A 165 1.24 -14.49 -6.30
CA ALA A 165 0.97 -15.82 -6.85
C ALA A 165 1.07 -15.84 -8.38
N LEU A 166 0.50 -14.84 -9.06
CA LEU A 166 0.62 -14.70 -10.51
C LEU A 166 2.07 -14.56 -10.98
N ARG A 167 2.91 -13.82 -10.24
CA ARG A 167 4.32 -13.60 -10.62
C ARG A 167 5.19 -14.83 -10.43
N ASN A 168 4.89 -15.66 -9.43
CA ASN A 168 5.63 -16.90 -9.19
C ASN A 168 5.24 -18.01 -10.18
N ALA A 169 4.10 -17.88 -10.86
CA ALA A 169 3.63 -18.83 -11.87
C ALA A 169 4.18 -18.55 -13.29
N ARG A 170 4.99 -17.50 -13.47
CA ARG A 170 5.61 -17.12 -14.75
C ARG A 170 7.12 -17.29 -14.67
#